data_AF-A0A8H8JG26-F1
#
_entry.id   AF-A0A8H8JG26-F1
#
_cell.length_a   1.000
_cell.length_b   1.000
_cell.length_c   1.000
_cell.angle_alpha   90.00
_cell.angle_beta   90.00
_cell.angle_gamma   90.00
#
_symmetry.space_group_name_H-M   'P 1'
#
loop_
_entity.id
_entity.type
_entity.pdbx_description
1 polymer ?
#
loop_
_entity_poly.entity_id
_entity_poly.type
_entity_poly.pdbx_seq_one_letter_code
_entity_poly.pdbx_strand_id
1 'polypeptide(L)'
;MVGRAVLNLYSGIIGQTWFFKDDQCVWIDWMPDTSGGKIQYGPTKFTDGIIMNLHKTGFKKIDAILHTNNQDYAYFFCDDQYALVKVIPDVCFPGGILIYSDLGTTTAKISDNWRSLAKAGFSRIDGALMVPGRKNEAYVFSGTKFCRIRFTPYVYDDELLDGPKEILDHWGVIDFDQIEAIFPHPGKEQHAYVFCEDQYVEIRIDEGGPGVRISERSDIAAGWPALRQAGFY
;
A
#
# COMPACT_ATOMS: atom_id res chain seq x y z
N MET A 1 -8.40 0.88 14.32
CA MET A 1 -7.06 0.97 13.71
C MET A 1 -7.06 2.21 12.83
N VAL A 2 -6.01 3.04 12.93
CA VAL A 2 -5.80 4.20 12.07
C VAL A 2 -5.57 3.68 10.66
N GLY A 3 -6.35 4.16 9.67
CA GLY A 3 -6.15 3.71 8.29
C GLY A 3 -4.87 4.33 7.75
N ARG A 4 -3.87 3.52 7.42
CA ARG A 4 -2.64 3.98 6.81
C ARG A 4 -2.39 3.21 5.53
N ALA A 5 -1.96 3.91 4.50
CA ALA A 5 -1.62 3.28 3.23
C ALA A 5 -0.56 4.09 2.49
N VAL A 6 0.07 3.46 1.50
CA VAL A 6 1.14 4.07 0.73
C VAL A 6 0.96 3.75 -0.74
N LEU A 7 1.11 4.76 -1.59
CA LEU A 7 1.01 4.66 -3.04
C LEU A 7 2.28 5.23 -3.67
N ASN A 8 3.09 4.36 -4.28
CA ASN A 8 4.21 4.81 -5.10
C ASN A 8 3.70 5.22 -6.49
N LEU A 9 4.19 6.35 -6.99
CA LEU A 9 3.90 6.80 -8.35
C LEU A 9 4.95 6.24 -9.32
N TYR A 10 4.49 5.57 -10.38
CA TYR A 10 5.33 5.09 -11.47
C TYR A 10 5.37 6.15 -12.58
N SER A 11 5.94 7.32 -12.28
CA SER A 11 6.10 8.45 -13.21
C SER A 11 7.47 8.48 -13.92
N GLY A 12 8.31 7.46 -13.69
CA GLY A 12 9.72 7.46 -14.08
C GLY A 12 10.64 8.28 -13.15
N ILE A 13 10.07 8.97 -12.16
CA ILE A 13 10.81 9.65 -11.09
C ILE A 13 10.77 8.75 -9.85
N ILE A 14 11.94 8.36 -9.35
CA ILE A 14 12.09 7.56 -8.14
C ILE A 14 11.71 8.39 -6.92
N GLY A 15 11.02 7.77 -5.96
CA GLY A 15 10.76 8.37 -4.65
C GLY A 15 9.61 9.40 -4.62
N GLN A 16 8.66 9.29 -5.54
CA GLN A 16 7.39 10.03 -5.46
C GLN A 16 6.32 9.15 -4.84
N THR A 17 5.92 9.48 -3.60
CA THR A 17 5.03 8.62 -2.83
C THR A 17 3.95 9.42 -2.13
N TRP A 18 2.70 8.96 -2.26
CA TRP A 18 1.60 9.43 -1.44
C TRP A 18 1.44 8.54 -0.23
N PHE A 19 1.36 9.17 0.94
CA PHE A 19 1.05 8.51 2.20
C PHE A 19 -0.34 8.92 2.63
N PHE A 20 -1.08 7.98 3.21
CA PHE A 20 -2.44 8.15 3.71
C PHE A 20 -2.47 7.88 5.21
N LYS A 21 -3.25 8.68 5.94
CA LYS A 21 -3.56 8.50 7.36
C LYS A 21 -4.96 9.03 7.64
N ASP A 22 -5.84 8.15 8.10
CA ASP A 22 -7.26 8.47 8.31
C ASP A 22 -7.84 9.12 7.05
N ASP A 23 -8.47 10.31 7.15
CA ASP A 23 -9.02 11.03 6.01
C ASP A 23 -8.00 11.90 5.24
N GLN A 24 -6.72 11.85 5.64
CA GLN A 24 -5.67 12.72 5.13
C GLN A 24 -4.68 12.00 4.21
N CYS A 25 -4.03 12.78 3.35
CA CYS A 25 -2.92 12.35 2.51
C CYS A 25 -1.82 13.42 2.45
N VAL A 26 -0.58 12.98 2.22
CA VAL A 26 0.59 13.83 1.99
C VAL A 26 1.40 13.24 0.84
N TRP A 27 1.86 14.11 -0.05
CA TRP A 27 2.78 13.74 -1.11
C TRP A 27 4.19 14.13 -0.72
N ILE A 28 5.07 13.13 -0.72
CA ILE A 28 6.48 13.30 -0.38
C ILE A 28 7.32 12.90 -1.58
N ASP A 29 8.26 13.78 -1.89
CA ASP A 29 9.38 13.52 -2.79
C ASP A 29 10.60 13.22 -1.94
N TRP A 30 11.18 12.04 -2.10
CA TRP A 30 12.26 11.54 -1.26
C TRP A 30 13.27 10.79 -2.11
N MET A 31 14.50 10.70 -1.63
CA MET A 31 15.49 9.82 -2.25
C MET A 31 15.63 8.57 -1.38
N PRO A 32 15.50 7.37 -1.97
CA PRO A 32 15.70 6.15 -1.22
C PRO A 32 17.09 6.08 -0.59
N ASP A 33 17.17 5.41 0.55
CA ASP A 33 18.41 5.21 1.33
C ASP A 33 19.05 6.51 1.84
N THR A 34 18.35 7.64 1.72
CA THR A 34 18.73 8.91 2.34
C THR A 34 17.70 9.29 3.38
N SER A 35 18.16 9.76 4.54
CA SER A 35 17.25 10.37 5.50
C SER A 35 16.77 11.69 4.94
N GLY A 36 15.46 11.82 4.76
CA GLY A 36 14.87 13.05 4.27
C GLY A 36 13.87 12.82 3.16
N GLY A 37 12.79 13.57 3.25
CA GLY A 37 11.82 13.75 2.19
C GLY A 37 11.38 15.20 2.23
N LYS A 38 10.93 15.71 1.10
CA LYS A 38 10.30 17.01 1.01
C LYS A 38 8.81 16.80 0.84
N ILE A 39 8.03 17.34 1.77
CA ILE A 39 6.58 17.47 1.57
C ILE A 39 6.40 18.39 0.37
N GLN A 40 5.86 17.84 -0.72
CA GLN A 40 5.53 18.61 -1.91
C GLN A 40 4.08 19.11 -1.84
N TYR A 41 3.22 18.33 -1.19
CA TYR A 41 1.81 18.68 -1.05
C TYR A 41 1.17 18.04 0.18
N GLY A 42 0.20 18.72 0.78
CA GLY A 42 -0.50 18.31 1.99
C GLY A 42 0.28 18.61 3.27
N PRO A 43 -0.15 18.09 4.44
CA PRO A 43 -1.34 17.26 4.65
C PRO A 43 -2.64 17.93 4.20
N THR A 44 -3.53 17.17 3.55
CA THR A 44 -4.91 17.59 3.28
C THR A 44 -5.82 16.38 3.19
N LYS A 45 -7.14 16.59 3.13
CA LYS A 45 -8.06 15.46 2.94
C LYS A 45 -7.92 14.87 1.55
N PHE A 46 -7.83 13.54 1.43
CA PHE A 46 -7.78 12.89 0.11
C PHE A 46 -9.12 13.02 -0.66
N THR A 47 -10.18 13.45 0.02
CA THR A 47 -11.48 13.75 -0.58
C THR A 47 -11.56 15.17 -1.15
N ASP A 48 -10.57 16.03 -0.90
CA ASP A 48 -10.57 17.37 -1.49
C ASP A 48 -10.43 17.23 -3.00
N GLY A 49 -11.42 17.71 -3.76
CA GLY A 49 -11.66 17.38 -5.17
C GLY A 49 -10.55 17.73 -6.16
N ILE A 50 -9.48 18.39 -5.70
CA ILE A 50 -8.26 18.65 -6.47
C ILE A 50 -7.38 17.39 -6.55
N ILE A 51 -7.49 16.48 -5.59
CA ILE A 51 -6.57 15.36 -5.42
C ILE A 51 -7.37 14.08 -5.61
N MET A 52 -6.92 13.24 -6.56
CA MET A 52 -7.27 11.82 -6.60
C MET A 52 -8.75 11.46 -6.85
N ASN A 53 -9.69 12.40 -6.99
CA ASN A 53 -11.13 12.10 -7.18
C ASN A 53 -11.69 11.02 -6.21
N LEU A 54 -11.01 10.71 -5.10
CA LEU A 54 -11.33 9.57 -4.23
C LEU A 54 -12.61 9.85 -3.44
N HIS A 55 -13.02 11.10 -3.31
CA HIS A 55 -14.34 11.48 -2.78
C HIS A 55 -15.49 10.73 -3.45
N LYS A 56 -15.32 10.34 -4.73
CA LYS A 56 -16.34 9.58 -5.47
C LYS A 56 -16.53 8.14 -4.96
N THR A 57 -15.56 7.60 -4.22
CA THR A 57 -15.65 6.27 -3.60
C THR A 57 -16.48 6.29 -2.32
N GLY A 58 -16.62 7.45 -1.66
CA GLY A 58 -17.21 7.54 -0.32
C GLY A 58 -16.32 6.96 0.80
N PHE A 59 -15.08 6.58 0.50
CA PHE A 59 -14.12 6.14 1.51
C PHE A 59 -13.83 7.25 2.53
N LYS A 60 -13.76 6.84 3.80
CA LYS A 60 -13.43 7.73 4.92
C LYS A 60 -11.96 7.68 5.30
N LYS A 61 -11.28 6.62 4.87
CA LYS A 61 -9.85 6.36 5.05
C LYS A 61 -9.36 5.40 3.97
N ILE A 62 -8.05 5.24 3.86
CA ILE A 62 -7.44 4.17 3.07
C ILE A 62 -6.64 3.28 4.02
N ASP A 63 -6.97 1.99 4.07
CA ASP A 63 -6.32 1.01 4.96
C ASP A 63 -5.20 0.22 4.26
N ALA A 64 -5.29 0.04 2.94
CA ALA A 64 -4.25 -0.60 2.16
C ALA A 64 -4.39 -0.24 0.68
N ILE A 65 -3.27 -0.37 -0.04
CA ILE A 65 -3.24 -0.22 -1.50
C ILE A 65 -2.49 -1.40 -2.09
N LEU A 66 -3.11 -2.07 -3.07
CA LEU A 66 -2.48 -3.13 -3.87
C LEU A 66 -2.31 -2.65 -5.30
N HIS A 67 -1.08 -2.39 -5.72
CA HIS A 67 -0.78 -2.15 -7.13
C HIS A 67 -1.09 -3.39 -7.97
N THR A 68 -1.56 -3.18 -9.20
CA THR A 68 -1.59 -4.26 -10.19
C THR A 68 -0.30 -4.29 -10.98
N ASN A 69 -0.03 -5.39 -11.69
CA ASN A 69 1.07 -5.44 -12.66
C ASN A 69 0.96 -4.35 -13.74
N ASN A 70 -0.27 -3.91 -14.03
CA ASN A 70 -0.49 -2.70 -14.79
C ASN A 70 -0.32 -1.51 -13.84
N GLN A 71 0.82 -0.84 -13.93
CA GLN A 71 1.21 0.24 -13.02
C GLN A 71 0.23 1.43 -13.02
N ASP A 72 -0.66 1.49 -14.02
CA ASP A 72 -1.74 2.47 -14.10
C ASP A 72 -2.93 2.14 -13.20
N TYR A 73 -2.98 0.99 -12.50
CA TYR A 73 -4.11 0.64 -11.63
C TYR A 73 -3.68 0.08 -10.29
N ALA A 74 -4.47 0.41 -9.27
CA ALA A 74 -4.34 -0.13 -7.93
C ALA A 74 -5.71 -0.35 -7.27
N TYR A 75 -5.80 -1.35 -6.42
CA TYR A 75 -6.94 -1.58 -5.54
C TYR A 75 -6.72 -0.80 -4.24
N PHE A 76 -7.65 0.07 -3.90
CA PHE A 76 -7.68 0.80 -2.63
C PHE A 76 -8.68 0.12 -1.71
N PHE A 77 -8.27 -0.19 -0.49
CA PHE A 77 -9.10 -0.84 0.53
C PHE A 77 -9.50 0.14 1.62
N CYS A 78 -10.75 0.06 2.08
CA CYS A 78 -11.31 0.85 3.17
C CYS A 78 -12.33 -0.02 3.91
N ASP A 79 -12.03 -0.34 5.17
CA ASP A 79 -12.82 -1.25 6.00
C ASP A 79 -13.12 -2.58 5.27
N ASP A 80 -14.39 -2.91 5.05
CA ASP A 80 -14.84 -4.11 4.33
C ASP A 80 -15.01 -3.91 2.83
N GLN A 81 -14.60 -2.76 2.31
CA GLN A 81 -14.78 -2.35 0.92
C GLN A 81 -13.47 -2.15 0.19
N TYR A 82 -13.54 -2.19 -1.13
CA TYR A 82 -12.45 -1.82 -2.00
C TYR A 82 -12.93 -1.12 -3.27
N ALA A 83 -12.03 -0.41 -3.93
CA ALA A 83 -12.23 0.21 -5.23
C ALA A 83 -11.01 -0.04 -6.11
N LEU A 84 -11.25 -0.38 -7.39
CA LEU A 84 -10.19 -0.42 -8.41
C LEU A 84 -10.06 0.96 -9.05
N VAL A 85 -8.87 1.52 -8.97
CA VAL A 85 -8.58 2.92 -9.28
C VAL A 85 -7.49 2.96 -10.34
N LYS A 86 -7.73 3.70 -11.43
CA LYS A 86 -6.66 4.04 -12.36
C LYS A 86 -5.85 5.20 -11.77
N VAL A 87 -4.56 4.99 -11.61
CA VAL A 87 -3.60 5.94 -11.05
C VAL A 87 -2.77 6.49 -12.20
N ILE A 88 -3.14 7.66 -12.73
CA ILE A 88 -2.36 8.34 -13.76
C ILE A 88 -1.72 9.58 -13.13
N PRO A 89 -0.38 9.70 -13.14
CA PRO A 89 0.28 10.94 -12.76
C PRO A 89 -0.21 12.11 -13.65
N ASP A 90 -0.66 13.19 -13.02
CA ASP A 90 -1.01 14.42 -13.70
C ASP A 90 0.28 15.13 -14.12
N VAL A 91 0.46 15.32 -15.42
CA VAL A 91 1.63 16.03 -15.96
C VAL A 91 1.51 17.56 -15.80
N CYS A 92 0.30 18.08 -15.57
CA CYS A 92 0.03 19.50 -15.39
C CYS A 92 0.12 19.93 -13.92
N PHE A 93 -0.04 19.00 -13.00
CA PHE A 93 0.17 19.22 -11.57
C PHE A 93 1.14 18.15 -11.06
N PRO A 94 2.44 18.47 -10.87
CA PRO A 94 3.38 17.52 -10.29
C PRO A 94 2.79 16.90 -9.01
N GLY A 95 2.77 15.56 -8.96
CA GLY A 95 2.18 14.80 -7.85
C GLY A 95 0.66 14.71 -7.84
N GLY A 96 -0.02 15.48 -8.69
CA GLY A 96 -1.42 15.24 -9.02
C GLY A 96 -1.61 13.82 -9.52
N ILE A 97 -2.71 13.21 -9.12
CA ILE A 97 -3.15 11.95 -9.69
C ILE A 97 -4.51 12.20 -10.29
N LEU A 98 -4.60 12.00 -11.59
CA LEU A 98 -5.89 11.87 -12.25
C LEU A 98 -6.37 10.45 -12.03
N ILE A 99 -7.38 10.32 -11.17
CA ILE A 99 -8.11 9.07 -11.02
C ILE A 99 -9.27 9.06 -12.00
N TYR A 100 -9.15 8.14 -12.95
CA TYR A 100 -10.24 7.67 -13.77
C TYR A 100 -10.69 6.33 -13.16
N SER A 101 -11.83 6.29 -12.50
CA SER A 101 -12.43 4.99 -12.20
C SER A 101 -13.01 4.48 -13.52
N ASP A 102 -12.28 3.60 -14.22
CA ASP A 102 -12.76 3.00 -15.49
C ASP A 102 -14.01 2.13 -15.27
N LEU A 103 -14.41 1.88 -14.01
CA LEU A 103 -15.64 1.20 -13.58
C LEU A 103 -16.69 2.11 -12.90
N GLY A 104 -16.50 3.43 -12.92
CA GLY A 104 -17.49 4.40 -12.42
C GLY A 104 -17.83 4.24 -10.93
N THR A 105 -17.02 4.83 -10.05
CA THR A 105 -17.41 5.21 -8.67
C THR A 105 -17.99 4.13 -7.74
N THR A 106 -17.93 2.85 -8.11
CA THR A 106 -18.55 1.77 -7.36
C THR A 106 -17.53 1.10 -6.46
N THR A 107 -17.74 1.24 -5.15
CA THR A 107 -17.07 0.38 -4.16
C THR A 107 -17.77 -0.96 -4.13
N ALA A 108 -17.00 -2.01 -3.86
CA ALA A 108 -17.53 -3.35 -3.67
C ALA A 108 -17.03 -3.92 -2.34
N LYS A 109 -17.79 -4.84 -1.75
CA LYS A 109 -17.30 -5.56 -0.58
C LYS A 109 -16.18 -6.49 -0.97
N ILE A 110 -15.17 -6.58 -0.10
CA ILE A 110 -14.07 -7.52 -0.25
C ILE A 110 -14.62 -8.95 -0.35
N SER A 111 -15.57 -9.30 0.53
CA SER A 111 -16.19 -10.64 0.60
C SER A 111 -16.87 -11.10 -0.68
N ASP A 112 -17.33 -10.17 -1.51
CA ASP A 112 -18.16 -10.48 -2.69
C ASP A 112 -17.28 -10.82 -3.90
N ASN A 113 -16.13 -10.15 -4.02
CA ASN A 113 -15.30 -10.19 -5.22
C ASN A 113 -13.89 -10.76 -5.00
N TRP A 114 -13.45 -10.89 -3.75
CA TRP A 114 -12.17 -11.51 -3.38
C TRP A 114 -12.41 -12.81 -2.63
N ARG A 115 -12.65 -13.89 -3.39
CA ARG A 115 -12.96 -15.21 -2.84
C ARG A 115 -11.80 -15.78 -2.03
N SER A 116 -10.57 -15.50 -2.44
CA SER A 116 -9.36 -15.91 -1.73
C SER A 116 -9.28 -15.26 -0.35
N LEU A 117 -9.55 -13.95 -0.27
CA LEU A 117 -9.54 -13.19 0.99
C LEU A 117 -10.68 -13.61 1.91
N ALA A 118 -11.88 -13.82 1.36
CA ALA A 118 -13.00 -14.37 2.11
C ALA A 118 -12.69 -15.77 2.68
N LYS A 119 -12.07 -16.65 1.89
CA LYS A 119 -11.60 -17.98 2.36
C LYS A 119 -10.53 -17.88 3.46
N ALA A 120 -9.66 -16.87 3.39
CA ALA A 120 -8.68 -16.57 4.42
C ALA A 120 -9.31 -15.93 5.69
N GLY A 121 -10.61 -15.59 5.66
CA GLY A 121 -11.30 -14.91 6.75
C GLY A 121 -10.96 -13.42 6.84
N PHE A 122 -10.40 -12.83 5.79
CA PHE A 122 -10.00 -11.42 5.78
C PHE A 122 -11.18 -10.55 5.36
N SER A 123 -11.71 -9.79 6.31
CA SER A 123 -12.79 -8.81 6.08
C SER A 123 -12.27 -7.38 5.95
N ARG A 124 -10.97 -7.15 6.14
CA ARG A 124 -10.27 -5.87 6.05
C ARG A 124 -8.81 -6.12 5.69
N ILE A 125 -8.14 -5.16 5.07
CA ILE A 125 -6.75 -5.30 4.62
C ILE A 125 -5.92 -4.17 5.20
N ASP A 126 -4.81 -4.53 5.84
CA ASP A 126 -3.87 -3.59 6.51
C ASP A 126 -2.63 -3.30 5.67
N GLY A 127 -2.32 -4.19 4.73
CA GLY A 127 -1.19 -4.05 3.85
C GLY A 127 -1.31 -5.02 2.69
N ALA A 128 -0.76 -4.64 1.55
CA ALA A 128 -0.70 -5.52 0.39
C ALA A 128 0.54 -5.21 -0.43
N LEU A 129 1.17 -6.27 -0.94
CA LEU A 129 2.40 -6.14 -1.72
C LEU A 129 2.44 -7.20 -2.83
N MET A 130 2.74 -6.76 -4.04
CA MET A 130 2.97 -7.68 -5.15
C MET A 130 4.16 -8.58 -4.87
N VAL A 131 4.05 -9.87 -5.19
CA VAL A 131 5.15 -10.82 -5.04
C VAL A 131 6.20 -10.51 -6.12
N PRO A 132 7.45 -10.17 -5.75
CA PRO A 132 8.48 -9.85 -6.73
C PRO A 132 8.73 -11.02 -7.69
N GLY A 133 8.89 -10.71 -8.98
CA GLY A 133 9.11 -11.73 -10.04
C GLY A 133 7.88 -12.56 -10.39
N ARG A 134 6.77 -12.47 -9.65
CA ARG A 134 5.53 -13.23 -9.89
C ARG A 134 4.42 -12.31 -10.33
N LYS A 135 4.03 -12.45 -11.60
CA LYS A 135 2.89 -11.71 -12.13
C LYS A 135 1.62 -12.15 -11.40
N ASN A 136 0.79 -11.17 -11.02
CA ASN A 136 -0.57 -11.39 -10.56
C ASN A 136 -0.65 -12.14 -9.23
N GLU A 137 0.44 -12.13 -8.45
CA GLU A 137 0.46 -12.68 -7.10
C GLU A 137 0.75 -11.57 -6.09
N ALA A 138 0.09 -11.62 -4.95
CA ALA A 138 0.26 -10.63 -3.88
C ALA A 138 0.28 -11.30 -2.50
N TYR A 139 1.10 -10.75 -1.62
CA TYR A 139 0.96 -10.92 -0.18
C TYR A 139 -0.06 -9.91 0.34
N VAL A 140 -1.00 -10.37 1.14
CA VAL A 140 -2.08 -9.55 1.71
C VAL A 140 -2.11 -9.78 3.22
N PHE A 141 -2.16 -8.70 3.99
CA PHE A 141 -2.03 -8.70 5.45
C PHE A 141 -3.32 -8.20 6.10
N SER A 142 -3.71 -8.84 7.21
CA SER A 142 -4.90 -8.50 8.00
C SER A 142 -4.72 -8.94 9.45
N GLY A 143 -4.69 -7.98 10.37
CA GLY A 143 -4.37 -8.20 11.78
C GLY A 143 -3.00 -8.87 11.92
N THR A 144 -2.95 -10.01 12.61
CA THR A 144 -1.71 -10.77 12.82
C THR A 144 -1.40 -11.78 11.72
N LYS A 145 -2.21 -11.79 10.64
CA LYS A 145 -2.15 -12.83 9.62
C LYS A 145 -1.85 -12.26 8.25
N PHE A 146 -1.30 -13.11 7.40
CA PHE A 146 -1.17 -12.85 5.98
C PHE A 146 -1.58 -14.05 5.15
N CYS A 147 -1.86 -13.82 3.87
CA CYS A 147 -2.00 -14.86 2.87
C CYS A 147 -1.29 -14.45 1.57
N ARG A 148 -1.02 -15.43 0.70
CA ARG A 148 -0.59 -15.20 -0.67
C ARG A 148 -1.72 -15.58 -1.61
N ILE A 149 -2.05 -14.68 -2.52
CA ILE A 149 -3.14 -14.86 -3.47
C ILE A 149 -2.62 -14.71 -4.90
N ARG A 150 -3.35 -15.30 -5.85
CA ARG A 150 -3.26 -14.98 -7.28
C ARG A 150 -4.53 -14.27 -7.70
N PHE A 151 -4.45 -13.25 -8.53
CA PHE A 151 -5.61 -12.50 -9.01
C PHE A 151 -5.38 -11.98 -10.42
N THR A 152 -6.43 -11.93 -11.23
CA THR A 152 -6.38 -11.25 -12.53
C THR A 152 -7.05 -9.88 -12.38
N PRO A 153 -6.38 -8.76 -12.71
CA PRO A 153 -7.02 -7.46 -12.71
C PRO A 153 -8.33 -7.48 -13.53
N TYR A 154 -9.38 -6.83 -13.01
CA TYR A 154 -10.74 -6.78 -13.61
C TYR A 154 -11.51 -8.10 -13.68
N VAL A 155 -10.96 -9.21 -13.17
CA VAL A 155 -11.63 -10.51 -13.18
C VAL A 155 -11.78 -10.99 -11.73
N TYR A 156 -12.97 -11.51 -11.41
CA TYR A 156 -13.28 -12.03 -10.08
C TYR A 156 -12.96 -13.55 -10.00
N ASP A 157 -11.70 -13.90 -10.28
CA ASP A 157 -11.19 -15.28 -10.38
C ASP A 157 -10.03 -15.57 -9.40
N ASP A 158 -9.93 -14.80 -8.33
CA ASP A 158 -8.82 -14.86 -7.40
C ASP A 158 -8.71 -16.21 -6.66
N GLU A 159 -7.47 -16.62 -6.42
CA GLU A 159 -7.09 -17.91 -5.85
C GLU A 159 -6.24 -17.72 -4.59
N LEU A 160 -6.60 -18.41 -3.51
CA LEU A 160 -5.77 -18.49 -2.30
C LEU A 160 -4.66 -19.51 -2.53
N LEU A 161 -3.42 -19.04 -2.66
CA LEU A 161 -2.26 -19.90 -2.92
C LEU A 161 -1.62 -20.42 -1.64
N ASP A 162 -1.63 -19.60 -0.58
CA ASP A 162 -1.02 -19.95 0.72
C ASP A 162 -1.62 -19.10 1.85
N GLY A 163 -1.65 -19.65 3.07
CA GLY A 163 -2.23 -19.01 4.25
C GLY A 163 -3.73 -19.28 4.45
N PRO A 164 -4.36 -18.62 5.44
CA PRO A 164 -3.78 -17.58 6.28
C PRO A 164 -2.77 -18.15 7.28
N LYS A 165 -1.68 -17.42 7.51
CA LYS A 165 -0.56 -17.78 8.41
C LYS A 165 -0.23 -16.61 9.31
N GLU A 166 0.32 -16.87 10.50
CA GLU A 166 0.77 -15.80 11.39
C GLU A 166 1.96 -15.05 10.78
N ILE A 167 1.97 -13.73 10.92
CA ILE A 167 3.03 -12.87 10.41
C ILE A 167 4.36 -13.20 11.10
N LEU A 168 4.39 -13.41 12.41
CA LEU A 168 5.64 -13.72 13.13
C LEU A 168 6.28 -15.04 12.68
N ASP A 169 5.49 -16.04 12.29
CA ASP A 169 6.01 -17.35 11.89
C ASP A 169 6.71 -17.29 10.53
N HIS A 170 6.17 -16.50 9.60
CA HIS A 170 6.65 -16.46 8.22
C HIS A 170 7.46 -15.21 7.91
N TRP A 171 7.04 -14.05 8.40
CA TRP A 171 7.68 -12.74 8.27
C TRP A 171 8.46 -12.33 9.52
N GLY A 172 8.85 -13.28 10.38
CA GLY A 172 9.58 -13.01 11.62
C GLY A 172 10.85 -12.16 11.45
N VAL A 173 11.42 -12.08 10.24
CA VAL A 173 12.52 -11.14 9.94
C VAL A 173 12.13 -9.66 10.11
N ILE A 174 10.86 -9.27 9.92
CA ILE A 174 10.38 -7.90 10.20
C ILE A 174 10.18 -7.66 11.69
N ASP A 175 10.07 -8.75 12.47
CA ASP A 175 9.85 -8.79 13.92
C ASP A 175 8.51 -8.17 14.38
N PHE A 176 7.68 -7.66 13.46
CA PHE A 176 6.34 -7.12 13.76
C PHE A 176 5.29 -8.22 13.67
N ASP A 177 4.31 -8.20 14.59
CA ASP A 177 3.16 -9.09 14.53
C ASP A 177 2.01 -8.50 13.70
N GLN A 178 2.08 -7.22 13.34
CA GLN A 178 1.12 -6.48 12.51
C GLN A 178 1.85 -5.58 11.52
N ILE A 179 1.15 -5.14 10.47
CA ILE A 179 1.66 -4.19 9.48
C ILE A 179 0.64 -3.08 9.34
N GLU A 180 1.07 -1.83 9.40
CA GLU A 180 0.21 -0.66 9.16
C GLU A 180 0.40 -0.08 7.76
N ALA A 181 1.57 -0.30 7.15
CA ALA A 181 1.81 -0.02 5.76
C ALA A 181 2.99 -0.85 5.24
N ILE A 182 2.90 -1.27 3.99
CA ILE A 182 3.98 -1.93 3.27
C ILE A 182 3.99 -1.46 1.82
N PHE A 183 5.17 -1.14 1.30
CA PHE A 183 5.31 -0.69 -0.09
C PHE A 183 6.70 -1.02 -0.64
N PRO A 184 6.83 -1.23 -1.97
CA PRO A 184 8.10 -1.55 -2.57
C PRO A 184 9.07 -0.37 -2.46
N HIS A 185 10.35 -0.68 -2.30
CA HIS A 185 11.43 0.31 -2.38
C HIS A 185 11.53 0.81 -3.82
N PRO A 186 11.38 2.13 -4.08
CA PRO A 186 11.50 2.64 -5.43
C PRO A 186 12.98 2.67 -5.81
N GLY A 187 13.39 1.80 -6.75
CA GLY A 187 14.76 1.74 -7.27
C GLY A 187 15.55 0.49 -6.87
N LYS A 188 15.06 -0.30 -5.90
CA LYS A 188 15.59 -1.64 -5.61
C LYS A 188 14.51 -2.68 -5.83
N GLU A 189 14.67 -3.48 -6.88
CA GLU A 189 13.82 -4.66 -7.07
C GLU A 189 13.86 -5.54 -5.83
N GLN A 190 12.73 -6.17 -5.50
CA GLN A 190 12.60 -7.09 -4.36
C GLN A 190 12.75 -6.46 -2.98
N HIS A 191 12.96 -5.15 -2.85
CA HIS A 191 13.00 -4.50 -1.55
C HIS A 191 11.65 -3.87 -1.21
N ALA A 192 11.33 -3.82 0.09
CA ALA A 192 10.14 -3.15 0.59
C ALA A 192 10.42 -2.50 1.94
N TYR A 193 9.72 -1.41 2.21
CA TYR A 193 9.63 -0.85 3.55
C TYR A 193 8.35 -1.35 4.23
N VAL A 194 8.47 -1.70 5.50
CA VAL A 194 7.35 -2.15 6.35
C VAL A 194 7.28 -1.26 7.56
N PHE A 195 6.11 -0.69 7.82
CA PHE A 195 5.84 0.27 8.89
C PHE A 195 4.88 -0.35 9.90
N CYS A 196 5.17 -0.15 11.18
CA CYS A 196 4.31 -0.53 12.29
C CYS A 196 4.59 0.37 13.49
N GLU A 197 3.54 0.97 14.06
CA GLU A 197 3.63 1.91 15.17
C GLU A 197 4.54 3.10 14.82
N ASP A 198 5.61 3.34 15.59
CA ASP A 198 6.60 4.37 15.33
C ASP A 198 7.89 3.85 14.66
N GLN A 199 7.90 2.58 14.27
CA GLN A 199 9.05 1.88 13.69
C GLN A 199 8.84 1.51 12.22
N TYR A 200 9.95 1.42 11.49
CA TYR A 200 9.98 0.77 10.18
C TYR A 200 11.22 -0.10 10.00
N VAL A 201 11.13 -1.02 9.02
CA VAL A 201 12.26 -1.83 8.54
C VAL A 201 12.28 -1.85 7.02
N GLU A 202 13.48 -1.94 6.44
CA GLU A 202 13.69 -2.35 5.06
C GLU A 202 13.94 -3.86 5.00
N ILE A 203 13.26 -4.55 4.09
CA ILE A 203 13.45 -5.98 3.83
C ILE A 203 13.70 -6.24 2.36
N ARG A 204 14.39 -7.34 2.08
CA ARG A 204 14.43 -7.98 0.77
C ARG A 204 13.47 -9.17 0.77
N ILE A 205 12.69 -9.31 -0.29
CA ILE A 205 11.63 -10.29 -0.46
C ILE A 205 12.06 -11.24 -1.58
N ASP A 206 12.16 -12.52 -1.25
CA ASP A 206 12.47 -13.56 -2.22
C ASP A 206 11.18 -14.11 -2.86
N GLU A 207 11.29 -14.80 -4.00
CA GLU A 207 10.12 -15.32 -4.73
C GLU A 207 9.21 -16.26 -3.90
N GLY A 208 9.73 -16.83 -2.80
CA GLY A 208 9.04 -17.76 -1.91
C GLY A 208 8.57 -17.19 -0.57
N GLY A 209 8.85 -15.91 -0.26
CA GLY A 209 8.53 -15.32 1.03
C GLY A 209 9.46 -14.17 1.43
N PRO A 210 9.34 -13.65 2.66
CA PRO A 210 10.28 -12.68 3.19
C PRO A 210 11.68 -13.29 3.16
N GLY A 211 12.60 -12.57 2.52
CA GLY A 211 13.98 -13.02 2.39
C GLY A 211 14.78 -12.65 3.63
N VAL A 212 15.32 -11.43 3.64
CA VAL A 212 16.26 -10.97 4.66
C VAL A 212 15.90 -9.57 5.12
N ARG A 213 16.01 -9.31 6.42
CA ARG A 213 15.95 -7.95 6.96
C ARG A 213 17.22 -7.19 6.58
N ILE A 214 17.06 -6.06 5.88
CA ILE A 214 18.16 -5.26 5.34
C ILE A 214 18.60 -4.18 6.33
N SER A 215 17.65 -3.61 7.07
CA SER A 215 17.93 -2.61 8.10
C SER A 215 17.52 -3.10 9.48
N GLU A 216 18.17 -2.62 10.53
CA GLU A 216 17.59 -2.69 11.86
C GLU A 216 16.27 -1.89 11.94
N ARG A 217 15.48 -2.17 12.98
CA ARG A 217 14.32 -1.33 13.30
C ARG A 217 14.77 0.09 13.56
N SER A 218 14.08 1.01 12.92
CA SER A 218 14.42 2.42 12.97
C SER A 218 13.17 3.24 13.24
N ASP A 219 13.33 4.28 14.05
CA ASP A 219 12.27 5.27 14.29
C ASP A 219 11.87 5.91 12.96
N ILE A 220 10.56 5.91 12.66
CA ILE A 220 10.00 6.59 11.49
C ILE A 220 10.32 8.08 11.56
N ALA A 221 10.29 8.67 12.75
CA ALA A 221 10.65 10.07 12.98
C ALA A 221 12.08 10.44 12.53
N ALA A 222 13.01 9.49 12.61
CA ALA A 222 14.41 9.69 12.24
C ALA A 222 14.65 9.41 10.74
N GLY A 223 14.08 8.32 10.22
CA GLY A 223 14.23 7.95 8.80
C GLY A 223 13.38 8.80 7.85
N TRP A 224 12.19 9.19 8.31
CA TRP A 224 11.15 9.85 7.53
C TRP A 224 10.68 11.14 8.24
N PRO A 225 11.56 12.13 8.44
CA PRO A 225 11.23 13.35 9.16
C PRO A 225 10.06 14.13 8.53
N ALA A 226 9.86 14.01 7.22
CA ALA A 226 8.71 14.57 6.51
C ALA A 226 7.37 13.97 6.95
N LEU A 227 7.31 12.67 7.22
CA LEU A 227 6.09 12.02 7.73
C LEU A 227 5.74 12.50 9.13
N ARG A 228 6.77 12.66 9.98
CA ARG A 228 6.60 13.24 11.32
C ARG A 228 6.13 14.69 11.24
N GLN A 229 6.77 15.50 10.39
CA GLN A 229 6.39 16.89 10.16
C GLN A 229 4.94 17.01 9.67
N ALA A 230 4.50 16.07 8.83
CA ALA A 230 3.14 15.96 8.34
C ALA A 230 2.14 15.43 9.39
N GLY A 231 2.60 14.89 10.53
CA GLY A 231 1.74 14.29 11.55
C GLY A 231 1.22 12.89 11.20
N PHE A 232 1.89 12.18 10.30
CA PHE A 232 1.47 10.84 9.84
C PHE A 232 1.97 9.72 10.76
N TYR A 233 3.06 9.98 11.50
CA TYR A 233 3.64 9.12 12.53
C TYR A 233 4.19 9.97 13.67
#